data_AF-A0AA42Z4H0-F1
#
_entry.id   AF-A0AA42Z4H0-F1
#
_cell.length_a   1.000
_cell.length_b   1.000
_cell.length_c   1.000
_cell.angle_alpha   90.00
_cell.angle_beta   90.00
_cell.angle_gamma   90.00
#
_symmetry.space_group_name_H-M   'P 1'
#
loop_
_entity.id
_entity.type
_entity.pdbx_description
1 polymer ?
#
loop_
_entity_poly.entity_id
_entity_poly.type
_entity_poly.pdbx_seq_one_letter_code
_entity_poly.pdbx_strand_id
1 'polypeptide(L)'
;MRFATIVPFLLLCCVASFLPAYAQDVDCGDCHDAIPSPIHGDVPCAACHEGIEDYPHPEGTLAGLQGDEGCANCHEMPAYLEGSVHEGLSCDTCHESAHEMTAASGAVCADCHDAEQGLVAESIHGELVQCQECHGDPHTIIPLDESDSPVSKLRQLQSCGSCHFGPVLDEYMGSVHARALLVKGLVSAPSCSDCHGAHDIWPRSDD
;
A
#
# COMPACT_ATOMS: atom_id res chain seq x y z
N MET A 1 -31.49 -44.47 -83.72
CA MET A 1 -30.49 -43.45 -83.35
C MET A 1 -30.42 -43.36 -81.83
N ARG A 2 -29.27 -43.69 -81.25
CA ARG A 2 -28.97 -43.59 -79.81
C ARG A 2 -27.99 -42.44 -79.64
N PHE A 3 -28.37 -41.39 -78.91
CA PHE A 3 -27.45 -40.31 -78.54
C PHE A 3 -27.21 -40.36 -77.03
N ALA A 4 -25.93 -40.45 -76.68
CA ALA A 4 -25.42 -40.51 -75.33
C ALA A 4 -25.53 -39.15 -74.63
N THR A 5 -25.95 -39.15 -73.38
CA THR A 5 -25.90 -38.02 -72.46
C THR A 5 -24.49 -37.90 -71.88
N ILE A 6 -23.83 -36.76 -72.13
CA ILE A 6 -22.55 -36.37 -71.53
C ILE A 6 -22.85 -35.39 -70.40
N VAL A 7 -22.31 -35.68 -69.21
CA VAL A 7 -22.32 -34.85 -68.00
C VAL A 7 -21.21 -33.79 -68.10
N PRO A 8 -21.49 -32.50 -67.83
CA PRO A 8 -20.43 -31.55 -67.49
C PRO A 8 -20.32 -31.39 -65.97
N PHE A 9 -19.13 -31.75 -65.51
CA PHE A 9 -18.54 -31.54 -64.19
C PHE A 9 -18.60 -30.03 -63.84
N LEU A 10 -19.42 -29.64 -62.86
CA LEU A 10 -19.40 -28.28 -62.31
C LEU A 10 -18.27 -28.20 -61.26
N LEU A 11 -17.30 -27.35 -61.57
CA LEU A 11 -16.11 -27.03 -60.80
C LEU A 11 -16.46 -26.66 -59.35
N LEU A 12 -15.98 -27.48 -58.41
CA LEU A 12 -15.93 -27.19 -56.99
C LEU A 12 -14.81 -26.15 -56.74
N CYS A 13 -15.15 -24.86 -56.70
CA CYS A 13 -14.22 -23.82 -56.24
C CYS A 13 -14.07 -23.95 -54.73
N CYS A 14 -13.03 -24.68 -54.29
CA CYS A 14 -12.52 -24.62 -52.92
C CYS A 14 -11.98 -23.21 -52.66
N VAL A 15 -12.80 -22.36 -52.05
CA VAL A 15 -12.31 -21.15 -51.38
C VAL A 15 -11.61 -21.64 -50.12
N ALA A 16 -10.29 -21.81 -50.19
CA ALA A 16 -9.47 -22.06 -49.02
C ALA A 16 -9.56 -20.80 -48.14
N SER A 17 -10.41 -20.89 -47.11
CA SER A 17 -10.44 -19.95 -46.00
C SER A 17 -9.09 -20.01 -45.30
N PHE A 18 -8.15 -19.15 -45.73
CA PHE A 18 -7.01 -18.77 -44.92
C PHE A 18 -7.55 -17.97 -43.73
N LEU A 19 -8.01 -18.69 -42.71
CA LEU A 19 -8.07 -18.14 -41.37
C LEU A 19 -6.61 -17.88 -40.97
N PRO A 20 -6.21 -16.65 -40.63
CA PRO A 20 -4.91 -16.43 -40.06
C PRO A 20 -4.80 -17.35 -38.84
N ALA A 21 -3.72 -18.12 -38.77
CA ALA A 21 -3.39 -18.89 -37.59
C ALA A 21 -3.46 -17.93 -36.41
N TYR A 22 -4.39 -18.20 -35.49
CA TYR A 22 -4.51 -17.50 -34.22
C TYR A 22 -3.10 -17.47 -33.60
N ALA A 23 -2.50 -16.29 -33.49
CA ALA A 23 -1.46 -16.08 -32.51
C ALA A 23 -2.14 -16.39 -31.18
N GLN A 24 -1.80 -17.52 -30.59
CA GLN A 24 -2.27 -17.86 -29.27
C GLN A 24 -1.52 -16.93 -28.33
N ASP A 25 -2.24 -16.07 -27.62
CA ASP A 25 -1.64 -15.29 -26.53
C ASP A 25 -1.06 -16.32 -25.55
N VAL A 26 0.27 -16.38 -25.48
CA VAL A 26 0.97 -17.28 -24.55
C VAL A 26 0.75 -16.72 -23.15
N ASP A 27 0.07 -17.46 -22.28
CA ASP A 27 -0.13 -17.07 -20.90
C ASP A 27 1.19 -17.26 -20.13
N CYS A 28 1.63 -16.22 -19.43
CA CYS A 28 2.83 -16.27 -18.60
C CYS A 28 2.73 -17.40 -17.55
N GLY A 29 1.52 -17.66 -17.03
CA GLY A 29 1.23 -18.67 -16.02
C GLY A 29 1.38 -20.13 -16.48
N ASP A 30 1.48 -20.38 -17.79
CA ASP A 30 1.74 -21.72 -18.33
C ASP A 30 3.18 -22.18 -18.09
N CYS A 31 4.10 -21.22 -17.88
CA CYS A 31 5.54 -21.47 -17.69
C CYS A 31 6.10 -20.91 -16.38
N HIS A 32 5.55 -19.80 -15.88
CA HIS A 32 5.92 -19.21 -14.60
C HIS A 32 4.87 -19.54 -13.54
N ASP A 33 5.32 -19.84 -12.32
CA ASP A 33 4.44 -19.84 -11.16
C ASP A 33 3.90 -18.42 -10.97
N ALA A 34 2.68 -18.17 -11.40
CA ALA A 34 2.07 -16.85 -11.38
C ALA A 34 1.69 -16.46 -9.94
N ILE A 35 2.55 -15.67 -9.30
CA ILE A 35 2.23 -15.01 -8.03
C ILE A 35 1.57 -13.67 -8.38
N PRO A 36 0.25 -13.50 -8.20
CA PRO A 36 -0.39 -12.22 -8.46
C PRO A 36 0.11 -11.16 -7.47
N SER A 37 0.24 -9.91 -7.93
CA SER A 37 0.50 -8.79 -7.03
C SER A 37 -0.74 -8.50 -6.18
N PRO A 38 -0.64 -8.40 -4.84
CA PRO A 38 -1.80 -8.12 -3.99
C PRO A 38 -2.38 -6.71 -4.20
N ILE A 39 -1.54 -5.75 -4.61
CA ILE A 39 -1.93 -4.35 -4.80
C ILE A 39 -2.46 -4.08 -6.21
N HIS A 40 -2.01 -4.85 -7.20
CA HIS A 40 -2.38 -4.71 -8.62
C HIS A 40 -2.81 -6.04 -9.25
N GLY A 41 -3.74 -6.75 -8.60
CA GLY A 41 -4.22 -8.06 -9.07
C GLY A 41 -4.89 -8.05 -10.46
N ASP A 42 -5.36 -6.88 -10.89
CA ASP A 42 -6.01 -6.68 -12.20
C ASP A 42 -5.03 -6.19 -13.28
N VAL A 43 -3.77 -5.90 -12.93
CA VAL A 43 -2.76 -5.43 -13.89
C VAL A 43 -2.12 -6.64 -14.58
N PRO A 44 -2.12 -6.70 -15.93
CA PRO A 44 -1.49 -7.80 -16.65
C PRO A 44 0.02 -7.90 -16.36
N CYS A 45 0.56 -9.11 -16.31
CA CYS A 45 1.98 -9.35 -16.03
C CYS A 45 2.90 -8.50 -16.93
N ALA A 46 2.58 -8.40 -18.22
CA ALA A 46 3.36 -7.66 -19.21
C ALA A 46 3.38 -6.13 -19.00
N ALA A 47 2.48 -5.57 -18.17
CA ALA A 47 2.49 -4.15 -17.84
C ALA A 47 3.56 -3.79 -16.79
N CYS A 48 4.02 -4.78 -16.01
CA CYS A 48 5.16 -4.61 -15.11
C CYS A 48 6.40 -5.35 -15.61
N HIS A 49 6.26 -6.51 -16.27
CA HIS A 49 7.35 -7.29 -16.85
C HIS A 49 7.55 -6.92 -18.32
N GLU A 50 7.97 -5.67 -18.57
CA GLU A 50 8.23 -5.15 -19.91
C GLU A 50 9.51 -5.77 -20.54
N GLY A 51 9.62 -5.71 -21.87
CA GLY A 51 10.83 -6.13 -22.61
C GLY A 51 10.89 -7.60 -23.02
N ILE A 52 9.77 -8.33 -22.96
CA ILE A 52 9.67 -9.70 -23.47
C ILE A 52 9.23 -9.67 -24.94
N GLU A 53 10.18 -9.69 -25.86
CA GLU A 53 9.92 -9.62 -27.32
C GLU A 53 10.03 -10.98 -28.03
N ASP A 54 10.74 -11.94 -27.43
CA ASP A 54 11.03 -13.26 -28.02
C ASP A 54 10.64 -14.39 -27.07
N TYR A 55 10.19 -15.53 -27.61
CA TYR A 55 9.88 -16.74 -26.84
C TYR A 55 10.63 -17.97 -27.37
N PRO A 56 11.29 -18.77 -26.50
CA PRO A 56 11.53 -18.53 -25.06
C PRO A 56 12.46 -17.32 -24.83
N HIS A 57 12.16 -16.49 -23.81
CA HIS A 57 12.93 -15.28 -23.50
C HIS A 57 14.18 -15.58 -22.63
N PRO A 58 15.24 -14.75 -22.71
CA PRO A 58 16.41 -14.87 -21.83
C PRO A 58 16.07 -14.68 -20.34
N GLU A 59 16.83 -15.32 -19.44
CA GLU A 59 16.73 -15.09 -17.99
C GLU A 59 17.23 -13.67 -17.63
N GLY A 60 16.60 -13.04 -16.63
CA GLY A 60 17.05 -11.76 -16.08
C GLY A 60 16.65 -10.51 -16.86
N THR A 61 15.67 -10.60 -17.77
CA THR A 61 15.11 -9.45 -18.51
C THR A 61 14.42 -8.39 -17.63
N LEU A 62 14.27 -8.63 -16.32
CA LEU A 62 13.54 -7.79 -15.37
C LEU A 62 14.42 -6.80 -14.58
N ALA A 63 15.69 -6.65 -14.93
CA ALA A 63 16.68 -5.92 -14.13
C ALA A 63 16.43 -4.40 -13.97
N GLY A 64 15.33 -3.84 -14.47
CA GLY A 64 14.91 -2.44 -14.28
C GLY A 64 13.46 -2.27 -13.81
N LEU A 65 12.80 -3.35 -13.42
CA LEU A 65 11.38 -3.38 -13.01
C LEU A 65 11.23 -3.79 -11.54
N GLN A 66 12.32 -3.69 -10.79
CA GLN A 66 12.43 -4.03 -9.37
C GLN A 66 12.72 -2.76 -8.56
N GLY A 67 12.22 -2.71 -7.32
CA GLY A 67 12.36 -1.53 -6.48
C GLY A 67 11.68 -0.28 -7.07
N ASP A 68 12.18 0.89 -6.70
CA ASP A 68 11.57 2.19 -7.01
C ASP A 68 11.41 2.44 -8.51
N GLU A 69 12.36 2.00 -9.33
CA GLU A 69 12.34 2.20 -10.78
C GLU A 69 11.17 1.47 -11.43
N GLY A 70 10.80 0.28 -10.92
CA GLY A 70 9.63 -0.47 -11.40
C GLY A 70 8.32 0.23 -11.05
N CYS A 71 8.21 0.77 -9.83
CA CYS A 71 7.04 1.51 -9.37
C CYS A 71 6.87 2.85 -10.11
N ALA A 72 7.99 3.53 -10.37
CA ALA A 72 8.02 4.85 -11.01
C ALA A 72 7.52 4.86 -12.47
N ASN A 73 7.40 3.70 -13.12
CA ASN A 73 6.85 3.59 -14.48
C ASN A 73 5.37 3.99 -14.55
N CYS A 74 4.61 3.77 -13.48
CA CYS A 74 3.18 4.07 -13.41
C CYS A 74 2.84 5.08 -12.30
N HIS A 75 3.58 5.07 -11.20
CA HIS A 75 3.43 6.03 -10.13
C HIS A 75 4.40 7.19 -10.31
N GLU A 76 3.94 8.43 -10.16
CA GLU A 76 4.85 9.59 -10.12
C GLU A 76 5.64 9.59 -8.79
N MET A 77 6.67 8.75 -8.68
CA MET A 77 7.61 8.76 -7.56
C MET A 77 8.47 10.04 -7.64
N PRO A 78 8.61 10.84 -6.57
CA PRO A 78 8.52 10.49 -5.13
C PRO A 78 7.17 10.75 -4.45
N ALA A 79 6.06 10.94 -5.17
CA ALA A 79 4.81 11.49 -4.62
C ALA A 79 4.22 10.75 -3.41
N TYR A 80 4.58 9.47 -3.20
CA TYR A 80 4.10 8.76 -2.01
C TYR A 80 4.80 9.19 -0.72
N LEU A 81 6.11 9.47 -0.76
CA LEU A 81 6.88 9.86 0.44
C LEU A 81 7.22 11.35 0.50
N GLU A 82 6.85 12.14 -0.50
CA GLU A 82 7.10 13.58 -0.50
C GLU A 82 6.45 14.27 0.72
N GLY A 83 7.26 14.99 1.50
CA GLY A 83 6.83 15.64 2.75
C GLY A 83 6.72 14.71 3.95
N SER A 84 6.95 13.40 3.78
CA SER A 84 7.02 12.43 4.86
C SER A 84 8.36 12.52 5.60
N VAL A 85 8.38 12.08 6.86
CA VAL A 85 9.62 11.85 7.60
C VAL A 85 10.47 10.73 6.98
N HIS A 86 9.88 9.96 6.06
CA HIS A 86 10.52 8.88 5.31
C HIS A 86 10.87 9.26 3.85
N GLU A 87 10.79 10.53 3.44
CA GLU A 87 11.02 10.98 2.04
C GLU A 87 12.31 10.47 1.39
N GLY A 88 13.35 10.20 2.18
CA GLY A 88 14.64 9.70 1.69
C GLY A 88 14.77 8.18 1.59
N LEU A 89 13.74 7.41 1.93
CA LEU A 89 13.77 5.94 1.85
C LEU A 89 13.29 5.45 0.49
N SER A 90 13.86 4.34 0.04
CA SER A 90 13.35 3.60 -1.11
C SER A 90 12.16 2.74 -0.70
N CYS A 91 11.27 2.44 -1.64
CA CYS A 91 10.12 1.57 -1.43
C CYS A 91 10.55 0.19 -0.93
N ASP A 92 11.65 -0.36 -1.45
CA ASP A 92 12.18 -1.67 -1.04
C ASP A 92 12.68 -1.73 0.40
N THR A 93 12.87 -0.57 1.04
CA THR A 93 13.16 -0.49 2.48
C THR A 93 12.00 -1.02 3.32
N CYS A 94 10.75 -0.84 2.86
CA CYS A 94 9.55 -1.32 3.56
C CYS A 94 8.80 -2.42 2.78
N HIS A 95 9.00 -2.48 1.46
CA HIS A 95 8.27 -3.33 0.54
C HIS A 95 9.24 -4.15 -0.31
N GLU A 96 9.62 -5.33 0.18
CA GLU A 96 10.61 -6.20 -0.46
C GLU A 96 10.26 -6.56 -1.92
N SER A 97 8.96 -6.75 -2.23
CA SER A 97 8.51 -7.11 -3.59
C SER A 97 7.07 -6.66 -3.85
N ALA A 98 6.78 -6.26 -5.08
CA ALA A 98 5.42 -5.98 -5.55
C ALA A 98 4.49 -7.21 -5.49
N HIS A 99 5.05 -8.43 -5.46
CA HIS A 99 4.29 -9.67 -5.33
C HIS A 99 3.93 -10.02 -3.88
N GLU A 100 4.52 -9.32 -2.90
CA GLU A 100 4.29 -9.54 -1.47
C GLU A 100 3.87 -8.26 -0.73
N MET A 101 3.78 -7.15 -1.45
CA MET A 101 3.33 -5.86 -0.93
C MET A 101 1.96 -5.98 -0.28
N THR A 102 1.94 -5.70 1.01
CA THR A 102 0.74 -5.61 1.84
C THR A 102 0.80 -4.32 2.65
N ALA A 103 -0.27 -3.99 3.36
CA ALA A 103 -0.25 -2.89 4.31
C ALA A 103 0.92 -3.09 5.29
N ALA A 104 1.72 -2.04 5.48
CA ALA A 104 2.86 -2.11 6.39
C ALA A 104 2.39 -2.54 7.78
N SER A 105 3.02 -3.59 8.30
CA SER A 105 2.77 -4.08 9.65
C SER A 105 3.72 -3.42 10.64
N GLY A 106 3.39 -3.49 11.93
CA GLY A 106 4.30 -3.02 12.98
C GLY A 106 5.69 -3.68 12.93
N ALA A 107 5.81 -4.89 12.36
CA ALA A 107 7.09 -5.56 12.18
C ALA A 107 8.04 -4.79 11.25
N VAL A 108 7.54 -4.24 10.13
CA VAL A 108 8.33 -3.43 9.20
C VAL A 108 8.82 -2.15 9.86
N CYS A 109 7.99 -1.56 10.74
CA CYS A 109 8.40 -0.41 11.53
C CYS A 109 9.50 -0.79 12.54
N ALA A 110 9.35 -1.95 13.19
CA ALA A 110 10.25 -2.44 14.24
C ALA A 110 11.67 -2.73 13.75
N ASP A 111 11.86 -3.04 12.47
CA ASP A 111 13.21 -3.22 11.89
C ASP A 111 14.11 -1.99 12.10
N CYS A 112 13.53 -0.80 12.21
CA CYS A 112 14.23 0.45 12.51
C CYS A 112 13.81 1.09 13.86
N HIS A 113 12.56 0.90 14.27
CA HIS A 113 11.93 1.50 15.47
C HIS A 113 11.66 0.46 16.56
N ASP A 114 12.60 -0.47 16.77
CA ASP A 114 12.49 -1.57 17.74
C ASP A 114 12.23 -1.07 19.18
N ALA A 115 12.84 0.05 19.55
CA ALA A 115 12.65 0.63 20.87
C ALA A 115 11.19 1.09 21.08
N GLU A 116 10.62 1.81 20.12
CA GLU A 116 9.23 2.26 20.15
C GLU A 116 8.26 1.08 20.07
N GLN A 117 8.59 0.06 19.26
CA GLN A 117 7.82 -1.19 19.20
C GLN A 117 7.78 -1.88 20.56
N GLY A 118 8.91 -1.93 21.28
CA GLY A 118 8.98 -2.47 22.63
C GLY A 118 8.10 -1.72 23.62
N LEU A 119 8.15 -0.37 23.61
CA LEU A 119 7.32 0.46 24.48
C LEU A 119 5.83 0.27 24.21
N VAL A 120 5.42 0.23 22.94
CA VAL A 120 4.01 0.02 22.57
C VAL A 120 3.58 -1.38 22.98
N ALA A 121 4.39 -2.40 22.75
CA ALA A 121 4.10 -3.78 23.13
C ALA A 121 3.90 -3.96 24.65
N GLU A 122 4.61 -3.18 25.46
CA GLU A 122 4.47 -3.18 26.93
C GLU A 122 3.31 -2.30 27.43
N SER A 123 2.78 -1.41 26.58
CA SER A 123 1.68 -0.52 26.90
C SER A 123 0.32 -1.22 26.92
N ILE A 124 -0.71 -0.51 27.40
CA ILE A 124 -2.10 -1.03 27.33
C ILE A 124 -2.64 -1.18 25.90
N HIS A 125 -1.94 -0.63 24.91
CA HIS A 125 -2.34 -0.66 23.50
C HIS A 125 -1.58 -1.71 22.67
N GLY A 126 -0.59 -2.41 23.23
CA GLY A 126 0.37 -3.24 22.48
C GLY A 126 -0.23 -4.35 21.62
N GLU A 127 -1.30 -4.98 22.06
CA GLU A 127 -2.02 -6.02 21.28
C GLU A 127 -3.28 -5.48 20.57
N LEU A 128 -3.60 -4.20 20.74
CA LEU A 128 -4.88 -3.62 20.33
C LEU A 128 -4.76 -2.70 19.11
N VAL A 129 -3.61 -2.06 18.93
CA VAL A 129 -3.40 -1.07 17.87
C VAL A 129 -2.08 -1.28 17.16
N GLN A 130 -2.00 -0.81 15.92
CA GLN A 130 -0.81 -0.75 15.09
C GLN A 130 -0.33 0.69 14.93
N CYS A 131 0.93 0.87 14.51
CA CYS A 131 1.59 2.19 14.41
C CYS A 131 0.78 3.19 13.57
N GLN A 132 0.24 2.75 12.43
CA GLN A 132 -0.53 3.55 11.50
C GLN A 132 -1.87 4.06 12.07
N GLU A 133 -2.40 3.42 13.11
CA GLU A 133 -3.66 3.86 13.73
C GLU A 133 -3.49 5.16 14.53
N CYS A 134 -2.24 5.48 14.90
CA CYS A 134 -1.89 6.76 15.53
C CYS A 134 -1.12 7.69 14.58
N HIS A 135 -0.20 7.15 13.78
CA HIS A 135 0.67 7.95 12.90
C HIS A 135 0.05 8.27 11.53
N GLY A 136 -0.98 7.53 11.11
CA GLY A 136 -1.61 7.65 9.80
C GLY A 136 -0.97 6.75 8.75
N ASP A 137 -1.19 7.07 7.47
CA ASP A 137 -0.65 6.30 6.35
C ASP A 137 0.89 6.32 6.39
N PRO A 138 1.57 5.16 6.37
CA PRO A 138 3.04 5.06 6.41
C PRO A 138 3.77 5.87 5.34
N HIS A 139 3.13 6.13 4.20
CA HIS A 139 3.70 6.94 3.14
C HIS A 139 3.68 8.43 3.48
N THR A 140 2.76 8.90 4.32
CA THR A 140 2.53 10.33 4.59
C THR A 140 2.71 10.71 6.07
N ILE A 141 3.54 9.98 6.80
CA ILE A 141 3.87 10.30 8.19
C ILE A 141 4.64 11.61 8.23
N ILE A 142 4.08 12.63 8.88
CA ILE A 142 4.69 13.96 9.00
C ILE A 142 5.19 14.24 10.43
N PRO A 143 6.16 15.17 10.61
CA PRO A 143 6.76 15.45 11.91
C PRO A 143 5.74 15.81 13.01
N LEU A 144 6.04 15.43 14.25
CA LEU A 144 5.17 15.62 15.42
C LEU A 144 4.77 17.09 15.68
N ASP A 145 5.67 18.02 15.39
CA ASP A 145 5.49 19.45 15.61
C ASP A 145 4.66 20.13 14.52
N GLU A 146 4.40 19.45 13.41
CA GLU A 146 3.46 19.90 12.40
C GLU A 146 2.02 19.74 12.90
N SER A 147 1.22 20.81 12.80
CA SER A 147 -0.13 20.86 13.36
C SER A 147 -1.10 19.85 12.75
N ASP A 148 -0.81 19.40 11.52
CA ASP A 148 -1.64 18.44 10.82
C ASP A 148 -1.27 16.98 11.15
N SER A 149 -0.13 16.74 11.80
CA SER A 149 0.33 15.40 12.18
C SER A 149 -0.69 14.74 13.10
N PRO A 150 -1.15 13.51 12.81
CA PRO A 150 -2.10 12.79 13.66
C PRO A 150 -1.64 12.63 15.12
N VAL A 151 -0.33 12.60 15.36
CA VAL A 151 0.26 12.49 16.71
C VAL A 151 0.57 13.85 17.36
N SER A 152 0.38 14.96 16.63
CA SER A 152 0.53 16.30 17.21
C SER A 152 -0.46 16.53 18.35
N LYS A 153 -0.11 17.41 19.29
CA LYS A 153 -0.99 17.73 20.42
C LYS A 153 -2.39 18.17 19.98
N LEU A 154 -2.48 18.93 18.88
CA LEU A 154 -3.74 19.45 18.35
C LEU A 154 -4.62 18.36 17.73
N ARG A 155 -4.01 17.35 17.10
CA ARG A 155 -4.73 16.27 16.39
C ARG A 155 -4.90 15.00 17.22
N GLN A 156 -4.20 14.88 18.35
CA GLN A 156 -4.34 13.75 19.29
C GLN A 156 -5.80 13.48 19.69
N LEU A 157 -6.64 14.51 19.81
CA LEU A 157 -8.07 14.28 20.10
C LEU A 157 -8.78 13.49 19.00
N GLN A 158 -8.40 13.66 17.74
CA GLN A 158 -8.96 12.91 16.63
C GLN A 158 -8.41 11.48 16.63
N SER A 159 -7.11 11.31 16.84
CA SER A 159 -6.46 10.00 16.87
C SER A 159 -6.96 9.15 18.04
N CYS A 160 -6.87 9.66 19.27
CA CYS A 160 -7.37 8.97 20.46
C CYS A 160 -8.90 8.86 20.44
N GLY A 161 -9.60 9.92 20.03
CA GLY A 161 -11.06 9.98 20.03
C GLY A 161 -11.74 9.12 18.96
N SER A 162 -10.97 8.57 18.01
CA SER A 162 -11.48 7.57 17.05
C SER A 162 -11.97 6.31 17.77
N CYS A 163 -11.32 5.93 18.89
CA CYS A 163 -11.67 4.80 19.74
C CYS A 163 -12.19 5.24 21.12
N HIS A 164 -11.59 6.28 21.73
CA HIS A 164 -11.99 6.82 23.03
C HIS A 164 -13.02 7.95 22.89
N PHE A 165 -14.17 7.64 22.31
CA PHE A 165 -15.28 8.58 22.15
C PHE A 165 -16.24 8.57 23.35
N GLY A 166 -17.23 9.49 23.33
CA GLY A 166 -18.24 9.60 24.38
C GLY A 166 -17.64 10.17 25.67
N PRO A 167 -17.88 9.58 26.85
CA PRO A 167 -17.54 10.20 28.14
C PRO A 167 -16.09 10.64 28.28
N VAL A 168 -15.13 9.89 27.72
CA VAL A 168 -13.70 10.22 27.80
C VAL A 168 -13.40 11.50 27.03
N LEU A 169 -13.84 11.56 25.77
CA LEU A 169 -13.64 12.73 24.93
C LEU A 169 -14.44 13.94 25.44
N ASP A 170 -15.67 13.73 25.90
CA ASP A 170 -16.54 14.78 26.44
C ASP A 170 -15.92 15.44 27.68
N GLU A 171 -15.36 14.64 28.60
CA GLU A 171 -14.70 15.15 29.81
C GLU A 171 -13.46 15.98 29.45
N TYR A 172 -12.61 15.49 28.53
CA TYR A 172 -11.47 16.26 28.06
C TYR A 172 -11.92 17.58 27.42
N MET A 173 -12.92 17.54 26.53
CA MET A 173 -13.45 18.72 25.83
C MET A 173 -14.07 19.75 26.78
N GLY A 174 -14.65 19.32 27.91
CA GLY A 174 -15.14 20.20 28.97
C GLY A 174 -14.04 20.86 29.82
N SER A 175 -12.82 20.32 29.78
CA SER A 175 -11.72 20.71 30.66
C SER A 175 -11.08 22.08 30.33
N VAL A 176 -10.28 22.59 31.27
CA VAL A 176 -9.42 23.74 31.01
C VAL A 176 -8.28 23.42 30.02
N HIS A 177 -7.87 22.15 29.92
CA HIS A 177 -6.82 21.70 29.00
C HIS A 177 -7.28 21.84 27.54
N ALA A 178 -8.45 21.28 27.20
CA ALA A 178 -9.01 21.42 25.85
C ALA A 178 -9.26 22.89 25.48
N ARG A 179 -9.75 23.71 26.42
CA ARG A 179 -9.96 25.15 26.18
C ARG A 179 -8.63 25.87 25.92
N ALA A 180 -7.58 25.56 26.68
CA ALA A 180 -6.26 26.15 26.47
C ALA A 180 -5.65 25.71 25.12
N LEU A 181 -5.75 24.43 24.79
CA LEU A 181 -5.18 23.86 23.57
C LEU A 181 -5.94 24.29 22.32
N LEU A 182 -7.25 24.04 22.26
CA LEU A 182 -8.05 24.19 21.03
C LEU A 182 -8.61 25.59 20.82
N VAL A 183 -8.90 26.33 21.91
CA VAL A 183 -9.49 27.68 21.81
C VAL A 183 -8.44 28.78 21.94
N LYS A 184 -7.41 28.56 22.76
CA LYS A 184 -6.33 29.54 22.96
C LYS A 184 -5.07 29.23 22.17
N GLY A 185 -4.98 28.06 21.52
CA GLY A 185 -3.81 27.68 20.72
C GLY A 185 -2.55 27.44 21.56
N LEU A 186 -2.68 27.21 22.87
CA LEU A 186 -1.55 27.01 23.76
C LEU A 186 -1.07 25.56 23.67
N VAL A 187 -0.11 25.29 22.78
CA VAL A 187 0.49 23.94 22.60
C VAL A 187 1.23 23.43 23.85
N SER A 188 1.50 24.29 24.83
CA SER A 188 2.01 23.91 26.15
C SER A 188 0.92 23.31 27.06
N ALA A 189 -0.36 23.40 26.68
CA ALA A 189 -1.44 22.77 27.43
C ALA A 189 -1.34 21.23 27.33
N PRO A 190 -1.71 20.49 28.39
CA PRO A 190 -1.73 19.04 28.33
C PRO A 190 -2.71 18.52 27.26
N SER A 191 -2.28 17.53 26.50
CA SER A 191 -3.07 16.65 25.64
C SER A 191 -3.04 15.22 26.20
N CYS A 192 -3.64 14.26 25.50
CA CYS A 192 -3.79 12.88 25.96
C CYS A 192 -2.45 12.27 26.38
N SER A 193 -1.44 12.39 25.50
CA SER A 193 -0.11 11.80 25.72
C SER A 193 0.69 12.45 26.85
N ASP A 194 0.40 13.69 27.24
CA ASP A 194 1.11 14.36 28.34
C ASP A 194 0.85 13.69 29.70
N CYS A 195 -0.29 12.99 29.84
CA CYS A 195 -0.63 12.25 31.05
C CYS A 195 -0.55 10.73 30.85
N HIS A 196 -0.88 10.24 29.66
CA HIS A 196 -0.92 8.81 29.38
C HIS A 196 0.39 8.23 28.85
N GLY A 197 1.36 9.05 28.44
CA GLY A 197 2.53 8.57 27.69
C GLY A 197 2.27 8.58 26.18
N ALA A 198 3.34 8.37 25.41
CA ALA A 198 3.29 8.44 23.95
C ALA A 198 3.36 7.04 23.33
N HIS A 199 4.53 6.40 23.37
CA HIS A 199 4.68 4.99 22.99
C HIS A 199 4.56 4.05 24.20
N ASP A 200 4.77 4.56 25.41
CA ASP A 200 4.60 3.89 26.69
C ASP A 200 3.20 4.19 27.28
N ILE A 201 2.12 3.88 26.56
CA ILE A 201 0.78 4.34 26.93
C ILE A 201 0.25 3.60 28.18
N TRP A 202 0.09 4.34 29.28
CA TRP A 202 -0.41 3.86 30.57
C TRP A 202 -1.92 4.07 30.70
N PRO A 203 -2.62 3.20 31.45
CA PRO A 203 -4.01 3.46 31.81
C PRO A 203 -4.08 4.70 32.72
N ARG A 204 -5.28 5.27 32.86
CA ARG A 204 -5.52 6.23 33.93
C ARG A 204 -5.17 5.55 35.27
N SER A 205 -4.25 6.12 36.04
CA SER A 205 -4.03 5.70 37.41
C SER A 205 -5.20 6.16 38.28
N ASP A 206 -5.76 5.25 39.07
CA ASP A 206 -6.81 5.55 40.06
C ASP A 206 -6.25 5.89 41.46
N ASP A 207 -4.92 5.97 41.59
CA ASP A 207 -4.19 6.29 42.84
C ASP A 207 -3.87 7.78 43.00
#